data_AF-A8ZT33-F1
#
_entry.id   AF-A8ZT33-F1
#
_cell.length_a   1.000
_cell.length_b   1.000
_cell.length_c   1.000
_cell.angle_alpha   90.00
_cell.angle_beta   90.00
_cell.angle_gamma   90.00
#
_symmetry.space_group_name_H-M   'P 1'
#
loop_
_entity.id
_entity.type
_entity.pdbx_description
1 polymer ?
#
loop_
_entity_poly.entity_id
_entity_poly.type
_entity_poly.pdbx_seq_one_letter_code
_entity_poly.pdbx_strand_id
1 'polypeptide(L)' 'MYRYEIINEEGRAEGIELLSLMYGALWESTLNRLSHDCDGWLLTLFLEGRRYYIYRLLPS' A
#
# COMPACT_ATOMS: atom_id res chain seq x y z
N MET A 1 -5.74 0.01 14.26
CA MET A 1 -4.61 -0.41 13.40
C MET A 1 -5.13 -0.41 11.97
N TYR A 2 -4.47 0.28 11.05
CA TYR A 2 -4.94 0.35 9.66
C TYR A 2 -4.69 -0.98 8.95
N ARG A 3 -5.56 -1.33 8.00
CA ARG A 3 -5.36 -2.46 7.09
C ARG A 3 -4.99 -1.93 5.72
N TYR A 4 -4.08 -2.63 5.05
CA TYR A 4 -3.59 -2.25 3.73
C TYR A 4 -3.83 -3.36 2.72
N GLU A 5 -4.15 -2.97 1.50
CA GLU A 5 -4.28 -3.85 0.35
C GLU A 5 -3.39 -3.33 -0.78
N ILE A 6 -2.71 -4.25 -1.48
CA ILE A 6 -1.86 -3.92 -2.62
C ILE A 6 -2.44 -4.60 -3.83
N ILE A 7 -2.73 -3.83 -4.87
CA ILE A 7 -3.32 -4.32 -6.10
C ILE A 7 -2.34 -4.03 -7.24
N ASN A 8 -1.97 -5.02 -8.02
CA ASN A 8 -1.14 -4.79 -9.22
C ASN A 8 -1.96 -4.16 -10.36
N GLU A 9 -1.31 -3.83 -11.47
CA GLU A 9 -1.97 -3.24 -12.64
C GLU A 9 -3.00 -4.14 -13.33
N GLU A 10 -2.96 -5.45 -13.10
CA GLU A 10 -3.95 -6.41 -13.58
C GLU A 10 -5.17 -6.53 -12.64
N GLY A 11 -5.20 -5.78 -11.54
CA GLY A 11 -6.28 -5.84 -10.55
C GLY A 11 -6.16 -6.99 -9.55
N ARG A 12 -4.99 -7.64 -9.43
CA ARG A 12 -4.79 -8.77 -8.50
C ARG A 12 -4.20 -8.30 -7.18
N ALA A 13 -4.66 -8.91 -6.10
CA ALA A 13 -4.11 -8.71 -4.77
C ALA A 13 -2.70 -9.29 -4.67
N GLU A 14 -1.78 -8.50 -4.12
CA GLU A 14 -0.39 -8.84 -3.90
C GLU A 14 -0.03 -8.83 -2.41
N GLY A 15 1.02 -9.54 -2.05
CA GLY A 15 1.45 -9.70 -0.67
C GLY A 15 2.04 -8.42 -0.07
N ILE A 16 1.79 -8.21 1.23
CA ILE A 16 2.28 -7.05 2.00
C ILE A 16 3.82 -6.99 2.05
N GLU A 17 4.50 -8.11 1.81
CA GLU A 17 5.95 -8.20 1.69
C GLU A 17 6.55 -7.25 0.65
N LEU A 18 5.79 -6.86 -0.37
CA LEU A 18 6.19 -5.82 -1.33
C LEU A 18 6.51 -4.49 -0.64
N LEU A 19 5.78 -4.12 0.42
CA LEU A 19 6.04 -2.89 1.16
C LEU A 19 7.32 -3.02 1.99
N SER A 20 7.58 -4.20 2.54
CA SER A 20 8.83 -4.49 3.24
C SER A 20 10.03 -4.42 2.31
N LEU A 21 9.90 -4.84 1.05
CA LEU A 21 10.97 -4.68 0.05
C LEU A 21 11.27 -3.20 -0.25
N MET A 22 10.25 -2.34 -0.26
CA MET A 22 10.39 -0.93 -0.65
C MET A 22 10.76 0.00 0.51
N TYR A 23 10.12 -0.18 1.65
CA TYR A 23 10.22 0.72 2.80
C TYR A 23 10.85 0.07 4.04
N GLY A 24 11.27 -1.20 3.93
CA GLY A 24 11.83 -1.96 5.04
C GLY A 24 10.83 -2.15 6.18
N ALA A 25 11.37 -2.31 7.39
CA ALA A 25 10.56 -2.47 8.61
C ALA A 25 9.73 -1.22 8.98
N LEU A 26 9.94 -0.09 8.32
CA LEU A 26 9.26 1.18 8.61
C LEU A 26 8.03 1.41 7.74
N TRP A 27 7.69 0.48 6.83
CA TRP A 27 6.62 0.66 5.86
C TRP A 27 5.30 1.09 6.51
N GLU A 28 4.92 0.47 7.64
CA GLU A 28 3.66 0.76 8.31
C GLU A 28 3.64 2.18 8.86
N SER A 29 4.72 2.62 9.51
CA SER A 29 4.83 3.99 10.01
C SER A 29 4.81 5.02 8.88
N THR A 30 5.47 4.71 7.76
CA THR A 30 5.48 5.56 6.56
C THR A 30 4.06 5.73 6.00
N LEU A 31 3.33 4.63 5.77
CA LEU A 31 1.97 4.68 5.24
C LEU A 31 0.98 5.30 6.22
N ASN A 32 1.13 5.07 7.53
CA ASN A 32 0.28 5.67 8.56
C ASN A 32 0.40 7.21 8.59
N ARG A 33 1.57 7.76 8.24
CA ARG A 33 1.81 9.22 8.17
C ARG A 33 1.26 9.86 6.90
N LEU A 34 0.97 9.07 5.86
CA LEU A 34 0.26 9.55 4.68
C LEU A 34 -1.21 9.74 5.08
N SER A 35 -1.45 10.89 5.72
CA SER A 35 -2.74 11.32 6.22
C SER A 35 -3.53 11.91 5.07
N HIS A 36 -4.20 11.05 4.30
CA HIS A 36 -5.37 11.49 3.56
C HIS A 36 -6.58 11.28 4.47
N ASP A 37 -7.41 12.31 4.64
CA ASP A 37 -8.68 12.27 5.40
C ASP A 37 -9.73 11.32 4.79
N CYS A 38 -9.35 10.57 3.76
CA CYS A 38 -10.18 9.66 3.00
C CYS A 38 -9.50 8.29 2.97
N ASP A 39 -10.16 7.27 3.48
CA ASP A 39 -9.75 5.89 3.23
C ASP A 39 -10.00 5.52 1.77
N GLY A 40 -9.09 4.73 1.19
CA GLY A 40 -9.05 4.46 -0.24
C GLY A 40 -7.63 4.36 -0.78
N TRP A 41 -7.42 4.79 -2.03
CA TRP A 41 -6.12 4.77 -2.70
C TRP A 41 -5.14 5.73 -2.01
N LEU A 42 -4.00 5.19 -1.59
CA LEU A 42 -2.95 5.88 -0.84
C LEU A 42 -1.85 6.42 -1.74
N LEU A 43 -1.27 5.54 -2.56
CA LEU A 43 -0.23 5.87 -3.52
C LEU A 43 -0.04 4.75 -4.55
N THR A 44 0.73 5.08 -5.57
CA THR A 44 1.13 4.14 -6.62
C THR A 44 2.63 3.88 -6.55
N LEU A 45 3.01 2.62 -6.43
CA LEU A 45 4.40 2.16 -6.51
C LEU A 45 4.75 1.70 -7.92
N PHE A 46 6.02 1.91 -8.27
CA PHE A 46 6.63 1.38 -9.49
C PHE A 46 7.83 0.52 -9.09
N LEU A 47 7.75 -0.77 -9.37
CA LEU A 47 8.81 -1.74 -9.06
C LEU A 47 8.99 -2.67 -10.25
N GLU A 48 10.23 -2.79 -10.74
CA GLU A 48 10.60 -3.67 -11.86
C GLU A 48 9.73 -3.47 -13.12
N GLY A 49 9.37 -2.22 -13.41
CA GLY A 49 8.53 -1.87 -14.56
C GLY A 49 7.03 -2.17 -14.38
N ARG A 50 6.61 -2.66 -13.21
CA ARG A 50 5.22 -2.91 -12.85
C ARG A 50 4.66 -1.85 -11.92
N ARG A 51 3.35 -1.66 -11.99
CA ARG A 51 2.63 -0.71 -11.14
C ARG A 51 1.82 -1.43 -10.07
N TYR A 52 1.88 -0.90 -8.85
CA TYR A 52 1.10 -1.39 -7.71
C TYR A 52 0.37 -0.23 -7.05
N TYR A 53 -0.89 -0.44 -6.72
CA TYR A 53 -1.76 0.51 -6.04
C TYR A 53 -1.90 0.08 -4.58
N ILE A 54 -1.55 0.97 -3.66
CA ILE A 54 -1.72 0.73 -2.23
C ILE A 54 -3.04 1.37 -1.80
N TYR A 55 -3.87 0.60 -1.10
CA TYR A 55 -5.12 1.07 -0.51
C TYR A 55 -5.07 0.93 1.01
N ARG A 56 -5.66 1.90 1.72
CA ARG A 56 -6.00 1.79 3.14
C ARG A 56 -7.46 1.37 3.26
N LEU A 57 -7.71 0.29 3.99
CA LEU A 57 -9.05 -0.18 4.28
C LEU A 57 -9.51 0.41 5.62
N LEU A 58 -10.72 0.97 5.61
CA LEU A 58 -11.42 1.41 6.82
C LEU A 58 -11.58 0.25 7.81
N PRO A 59 -11.39 0.48 9.12
CA PRO A 59 -11.89 -0.45 10.12
C PRO A 59 -13.41 -0.58 9.96
N SER A 60 -13.88 -1.82 9.87
CA SER A 60 -15.30 -2.20 9.83
C SER A 60 -15.97 -2.04 11.19
#